data_AF-A0A183CM83-F1
#
_entry.id   AF-A0A183CM83-F1
#
_cell.length_a   1.000
_cell.length_b   1.000
_cell.length_c   1.000
_cell.angle_alpha   90.00
_cell.angle_beta   90.00
_cell.angle_gamma   90.00
#
_symmetry.space_group_name_H-M   'P 1'
#
loop_
_entity.id
_entity.type
_entity.pdbx_description
1 polymer ?
#
loop_
_entity_poly.entity_id
_entity_poly.type
_entity_poly.pdbx_seq_one_letter_code
_entity_poly.pdbx_strand_id
1 'polypeptide(L)'
;MNDASPSPSCHFFLASISNSKKNLERFWMPIRRKHATSPPSILLPCLLSSSKDEEIKGGAVDHQELGVGMGSEVPFRSVGNTLMLHESAVVEACNLKFAIEYRMKNLDASAEALSDLPARMEEELDPVTLHNQALVSVESNLADSFSKLQYLLGNNPCPPETFANLLLLYCKFEYFDLAADVLAENAHLTYKLLTQYQFDYLDALITQQSSDSEAYAKFDALTVSRLNALRKRHQKLRETREEDNNNNNARALQRAVDAVETCLDEFLPTLMAQAKLLWDKAQWAQIERLFRRSAEFCHGNETWKLNLAHTLYMQEKYKEASDCYAPLVRASFDKLLDVSAAVLANLCACYVMTSSNEEAEEVMRRVEREENAQPTSRNIKFISPPLSHNLVIGTLYCSKGNYEFGISRIVRALEPCEKKLGVDTWFYSKRCMASMLENIARCVIELRDEMLLDCLHFLESCEMNGREIVTDAQMLGARAGELPRTVAHEARLLRALLLQIMD
;
A
#
# COMPACT_ATOMS: atom_id res chain seq x y z
N MET A 1 0.85 -26.85 -46.29
CA MET A 1 -0.23 -25.84 -46.23
C MET A 1 -1.08 -26.13 -45.02
N ASN A 2 -0.79 -25.45 -43.92
CA ASN A 2 -1.73 -24.91 -42.95
C ASN A 2 -0.87 -24.27 -41.86
N ASP A 3 -0.43 -23.05 -42.16
CA ASP A 3 0.12 -22.11 -41.18
C ASP A 3 -0.99 -21.77 -40.18
N ALA A 4 -0.89 -22.30 -38.97
CA ALA A 4 -1.63 -21.79 -37.83
C ALA A 4 -0.73 -20.80 -37.10
N SER A 5 -0.80 -19.53 -37.49
CA SER A 5 -0.21 -18.42 -36.74
C SER A 5 -0.78 -18.40 -35.32
N PRO A 6 0.03 -18.32 -34.25
CA PRO A 6 -0.48 -18.19 -32.89
C PRO A 6 -1.19 -16.85 -32.70
N SER A 7 -2.29 -16.86 -31.96
CA SER A 7 -3.15 -15.69 -31.72
C SER A 7 -2.37 -14.49 -31.12
N PRO A 8 -2.79 -13.24 -31.38
CA PRO A 8 -2.13 -12.02 -30.86
C PRO A 8 -1.98 -11.98 -29.34
N SER A 9 -2.84 -12.72 -28.62
CA SER A 9 -2.86 -12.86 -27.17
C SER A 9 -1.62 -13.57 -26.61
N CYS A 10 -1.07 -14.55 -27.34
CA CYS A 10 0.14 -15.28 -26.92
C CYS A 10 1.41 -14.43 -27.08
N HIS A 11 1.46 -13.56 -28.09
CA HIS A 11 2.61 -12.67 -28.31
C HIS A 11 2.74 -11.58 -27.24
N PHE A 12 1.62 -11.06 -26.73
CA PHE A 12 1.62 -10.12 -25.60
C PHE A 12 2.04 -10.79 -24.28
N PHE A 13 1.60 -12.04 -24.06
CA PHE A 13 1.94 -12.79 -22.84
C PHE A 13 3.41 -13.21 -22.78
N LEU A 14 3.98 -13.64 -23.92
CA LEU A 14 5.40 -13.98 -24.03
C LEU A 14 6.30 -12.72 -23.94
N ALA A 15 5.83 -11.56 -24.42
CA ALA A 15 6.51 -10.28 -24.23
C ALA A 15 6.53 -9.82 -22.75
N SER A 16 5.50 -10.13 -21.97
CA SER A 16 5.47 -9.92 -20.51
C SER A 16 6.40 -10.86 -19.74
N ILE A 17 6.68 -12.07 -20.26
CA ILE A 17 7.51 -13.10 -19.62
C ILE A 17 9.00 -12.93 -19.94
N SER A 18 9.37 -12.51 -21.17
CA SER A 18 10.75 -12.45 -21.67
C SER A 18 11.71 -11.48 -20.95
N ASN A 19 11.27 -10.82 -19.88
CA ASN A 19 12.08 -9.94 -19.04
C ASN A 19 12.31 -10.54 -17.63
N SER A 20 12.14 -11.86 -17.42
CA SER A 20 12.00 -12.46 -16.08
C SER A 20 13.16 -12.17 -15.12
N LYS A 21 14.41 -12.09 -15.59
CA LYS A 21 15.55 -11.69 -14.76
C LYS A 21 15.45 -10.23 -14.28
N LYS A 22 14.92 -9.34 -15.12
CA LYS A 22 14.68 -7.91 -14.81
C LYS A 22 13.31 -7.67 -14.15
N ASN A 23 12.42 -8.67 -14.07
CA ASN A 23 11.05 -8.53 -13.56
C ASN A 23 10.85 -9.22 -12.21
N LEU A 24 11.61 -10.27 -11.88
CA LEU A 24 11.60 -10.93 -10.57
C LEU A 24 11.98 -9.96 -9.43
N GLU A 25 12.81 -8.97 -9.73
CA GLU A 25 13.39 -8.06 -8.73
C GLU A 25 12.65 -6.72 -8.63
N ARG A 26 11.72 -6.39 -9.56
CA ARG A 26 11.01 -5.10 -9.60
C ARG A 26 9.98 -4.95 -8.46
N PHE A 27 10.45 -4.72 -7.25
CA PHE A 27 9.69 -4.21 -6.13
C PHE A 27 9.76 -2.69 -6.06
N TRP A 28 8.84 -2.01 -6.73
CA TRP A 28 8.41 -0.74 -6.17
C TRP A 28 7.42 -1.10 -5.06
N MET A 29 7.48 -0.42 -3.92
CA MET A 29 6.26 -0.24 -3.16
C MET A 29 5.55 0.96 -3.77
N PRO A 30 4.57 0.78 -4.69
CA PRO A 30 3.49 1.72 -4.70
C PRO A 30 2.83 1.65 -3.31
N ILE A 31 2.30 2.77 -2.87
CA ILE A 31 1.33 2.93 -1.78
C ILE A 31 0.14 1.99 -2.05
N ARG A 32 0.33 0.67 -1.96
CA ARG A 32 -0.62 -0.29 -2.54
C ARG A 32 -1.03 -1.42 -1.64
N ARG A 33 -0.21 -1.99 -0.75
CA ARG A 33 -0.72 -3.16 0.01
C ARG A 33 -0.37 -3.35 1.48
N LYS A 34 0.69 -2.82 2.09
CA LYS A 34 0.91 -3.05 3.55
C LYS A 34 1.58 -1.94 4.37
N HIS A 35 2.19 -0.94 3.75
CA HIS A 35 2.73 0.24 4.46
C HIS A 35 2.24 1.55 3.84
N ALA A 36 1.00 1.56 3.35
CA ALA A 36 0.37 2.71 2.71
C ALA A 36 -0.08 3.77 3.73
N THR A 37 0.82 4.24 4.60
CA THR A 37 0.59 5.48 5.32
C THR A 37 1.03 6.67 4.46
N SER A 38 0.28 6.91 3.37
CA SER A 38 0.10 8.24 2.76
C SER A 38 -0.64 8.14 1.42
N PRO A 39 -1.98 8.18 1.40
CA PRO A 39 -2.61 9.15 0.50
C PRO A 39 -2.00 10.54 0.85
N PRO A 40 -1.76 11.45 -0.10
CA PRO A 40 -1.41 12.82 0.26
C PRO A 40 -2.50 13.28 1.24
N SER A 41 -2.06 13.71 2.41
CA SER A 41 -2.83 13.91 3.64
C SER A 41 -4.33 13.94 3.40
N ILE A 42 -5.03 12.81 3.66
CA ILE A 42 -6.50 12.82 3.71
C ILE A 42 -6.85 13.96 4.66
N LEU A 43 -7.51 14.97 4.09
CA LEU A 43 -7.82 16.16 4.85
C LEU A 43 -8.89 15.75 5.86
N LEU A 44 -8.70 16.21 7.09
CA LEU A 44 -9.63 16.02 8.19
C LEU A 44 -10.00 17.38 8.75
N PRO A 45 -11.25 17.57 9.24
CA PRO A 45 -11.64 18.79 9.92
C PRO A 45 -10.76 19.02 11.16
N CYS A 46 -9.87 20.00 11.11
CA CYS A 46 -8.96 20.34 12.22
C CYS A 46 -9.72 21.04 13.37
N LEU A 47 -9.82 20.41 14.54
CA LEU A 47 -10.08 21.11 15.81
C LEU A 47 -9.11 20.62 16.92
N LEU A 48 -8.70 21.56 17.78
CA LEU A 48 -7.58 21.45 18.74
C LEU A 48 -7.79 20.39 19.85
N SER A 49 -6.67 19.84 20.33
CA SER A 49 -6.59 18.72 21.28
C SER A 49 -6.49 19.15 22.77
N SER A 50 -6.90 18.21 23.64
CA SER A 50 -6.49 17.95 25.05
C SER A 50 -7.56 17.88 26.15
N SER A 51 -8.87 18.09 25.88
CA SER A 51 -9.90 18.11 26.96
C SER A 51 -11.08 17.15 26.78
N LYS A 52 -11.11 16.28 25.76
CA LYS A 52 -12.38 15.74 25.24
C LYS A 52 -12.69 14.27 25.50
N ASP A 53 -11.73 13.48 25.96
CA ASP A 53 -12.05 12.14 26.49
C ASP A 53 -12.91 12.23 27.76
N GLU A 54 -12.81 13.35 28.51
CA GLU A 54 -13.71 13.65 29.62
C GLU A 54 -15.12 14.04 29.14
N GLU A 55 -15.27 14.67 27.97
CA GLU A 55 -16.59 14.97 27.39
C GLU A 55 -17.29 13.70 26.90
N ILE A 56 -16.57 12.76 26.28
CA ILE A 56 -17.13 11.46 25.86
C ILE A 56 -17.52 10.62 27.10
N LYS A 57 -16.66 10.59 28.12
CA LYS A 57 -16.95 9.88 29.39
C LYS A 57 -18.05 10.57 30.19
N GLY A 58 -18.10 11.90 30.21
CA GLY A 58 -19.14 12.70 30.83
C GLY A 58 -20.49 12.46 30.15
N GLY A 59 -20.54 12.53 28.81
CA GLY A 59 -21.75 12.24 28.04
C GLY A 59 -22.23 10.78 28.19
N ALA A 60 -21.33 9.82 28.31
CA ALA A 60 -21.68 8.42 28.58
C ALA A 60 -22.21 8.17 30.01
N VAL A 61 -21.77 8.96 30.98
CA VAL A 61 -22.23 8.89 32.39
C VAL A 61 -23.52 9.67 32.59
N ASP A 62 -23.66 10.84 31.97
CA ASP A 62 -24.82 11.73 32.10
C ASP A 62 -26.02 11.23 31.28
N HIS A 63 -25.78 10.49 30.18
CA HIS A 63 -26.82 9.97 29.29
C HIS A 63 -26.61 8.49 28.95
N GLN A 64 -26.84 7.62 29.93
CA GLN A 64 -26.71 6.17 29.77
C GLN A 64 -27.66 5.60 28.70
N GLU A 65 -28.78 6.29 28.42
CA GLU A 65 -29.73 5.96 27.34
C GLU A 65 -29.18 6.09 25.90
N LEU A 66 -28.06 6.80 25.69
CA LEU A 66 -27.46 6.98 24.36
C LEU A 66 -26.56 5.80 23.93
N GLY A 67 -26.25 4.86 24.82
CA GLY A 67 -25.54 3.62 24.49
C GLY A 67 -24.08 3.78 24.03
N VAL A 68 -23.42 4.89 24.38
CA VAL A 68 -22.03 5.20 23.99
C VAL A 68 -21.07 4.14 24.52
N GLY A 69 -20.19 3.61 23.65
CA GLY A 69 -19.14 2.65 24.02
C GLY A 69 -19.61 1.21 24.29
N MET A 70 -20.90 0.90 24.07
CA MET A 70 -21.35 -0.48 23.99
C MET A 70 -21.19 -0.93 22.54
N GLY A 71 -20.01 -1.48 22.22
CA GLY A 71 -19.75 -2.10 20.91
C GLY A 71 -20.85 -3.09 20.51
N SER A 72 -20.86 -3.48 19.23
CA SER A 72 -21.84 -4.29 18.44
C SER A 72 -22.58 -5.50 19.07
N GLU A 73 -22.56 -5.72 20.37
CA GLU A 73 -23.11 -6.87 21.10
C GLU A 73 -24.62 -6.75 21.41
N VAL A 74 -25.26 -5.58 21.24
CA VAL A 74 -26.70 -5.43 21.45
C VAL A 74 -27.35 -4.72 20.24
N PRO A 75 -28.37 -5.32 19.59
CA PRO A 75 -29.09 -4.67 18.49
C PRO A 75 -29.95 -3.54 19.04
N PHE A 76 -29.39 -2.33 19.12
CA PHE A 76 -30.12 -1.15 19.53
C PHE A 76 -31.09 -0.70 18.42
N ARG A 77 -32.28 -0.25 18.84
CA ARG A 77 -33.12 0.63 18.02
C ARG A 77 -32.37 1.93 17.80
N SER A 78 -32.48 2.53 16.61
CA SER A 78 -31.88 3.83 16.33
C SER A 78 -32.28 4.85 17.39
N VAL A 79 -31.28 5.56 17.91
CA VAL A 79 -31.45 6.67 18.86
C VAL A 79 -32.05 7.89 18.15
N GLY A 80 -31.87 8.00 16.83
CA GLY A 80 -32.27 9.15 16.02
C GLY A 80 -31.50 10.44 16.36
N ASN A 81 -31.76 11.51 15.62
CA ASN A 81 -31.18 12.84 15.86
C ASN A 81 -32.00 13.62 16.89
N THR A 82 -31.92 13.20 18.16
CA THR A 82 -32.63 13.85 19.27
C THR A 82 -31.92 15.11 19.75
N LEU A 83 -32.67 16.02 20.40
CA LEU A 83 -32.07 17.24 21.00
C LEU A 83 -31.03 16.89 22.06
N MET A 84 -31.26 15.83 22.86
CA MET A 84 -30.31 15.36 23.88
C MET A 84 -28.98 14.91 23.26
N LEU A 85 -29.02 14.25 22.09
CA LEU A 85 -27.81 13.86 21.37
C LEU A 85 -27.01 15.08 20.86
N HIS A 86 -27.70 16.12 20.41
CA HIS A 86 -27.05 17.37 20.00
C HIS A 86 -26.47 18.15 21.18
N GLU A 87 -27.17 18.19 22.32
CA GLU A 87 -26.69 18.87 23.54
C GLU A 87 -25.51 18.13 24.19
N SER A 88 -25.41 16.81 24.03
CA SER A 88 -24.31 16.02 24.58
C SER A 88 -22.98 16.19 23.83
N ALA A 89 -23.00 16.72 22.60
CA ALA A 89 -21.84 16.89 21.72
C ALA A 89 -21.01 15.60 21.50
N VAL A 90 -21.60 14.43 21.74
CA VAL A 90 -20.90 13.13 21.65
C VAL A 90 -20.52 12.82 20.21
N VAL A 91 -21.39 13.15 19.24
CA VAL A 91 -21.12 12.90 17.81
C VAL A 91 -19.91 13.71 17.34
N GLU A 92 -19.86 14.98 17.71
CA GLU A 92 -18.75 15.89 17.41
C GLU A 92 -17.45 15.44 18.09
N ALA A 93 -17.53 14.98 19.34
CA ALA A 93 -16.38 14.48 20.08
C ALA A 93 -15.82 13.18 19.46
N CYS A 94 -16.67 12.22 19.11
CA CYS A 94 -16.27 10.97 18.44
C CYS A 94 -15.71 11.22 17.03
N ASN A 95 -16.33 12.09 16.24
CA ASN A 95 -15.80 12.49 14.92
C ASN A 95 -14.42 13.17 15.02
N LEU A 96 -14.18 13.94 16.07
CA LEU A 96 -12.88 14.56 16.31
C LEU A 96 -11.83 13.55 16.81
N LYS A 97 -12.21 12.65 17.73
CA LYS A 97 -11.37 11.52 18.16
C LYS A 97 -10.95 10.68 16.96
N PHE A 98 -11.90 10.35 16.09
CA PHE A 98 -11.65 9.71 14.80
C PHE A 98 -10.60 10.48 13.98
N ALA A 99 -10.79 11.78 13.77
CA ALA A 99 -9.86 12.60 12.99
C ALA A 99 -8.45 12.62 13.58
N ILE A 100 -8.30 12.72 14.90
CA ILE A 100 -6.99 12.72 15.55
C ILE A 100 -6.30 11.36 15.36
N GLU A 101 -6.97 10.26 15.68
CA GLU A 101 -6.39 8.92 15.56
C GLU A 101 -6.08 8.56 14.11
N TYR A 102 -6.95 8.94 13.17
CA TYR A 102 -6.73 8.72 11.75
C TYR A 102 -5.52 9.52 11.25
N ARG A 103 -5.34 10.77 11.70
CA ARG A 103 -4.14 11.58 11.40
C ARG A 103 -2.88 10.98 12.01
N MET A 104 -2.98 10.38 13.19
CA MET A 104 -1.88 9.68 13.86
C MET A 104 -1.58 8.29 13.26
N LYS A 105 -2.34 7.86 12.23
CA LYS A 105 -2.21 6.57 11.53
C LYS A 105 -2.62 5.36 12.38
N ASN A 106 -3.38 5.57 13.45
CA ASN A 106 -3.94 4.50 14.28
C ASN A 106 -5.30 4.07 13.72
N LEU A 107 -5.30 3.26 12.65
CA LEU A 107 -6.54 2.87 11.97
C LEU A 107 -7.51 2.12 12.89
N ASP A 108 -7.00 1.21 13.74
CA ASP A 108 -7.83 0.45 14.68
C ASP A 108 -8.52 1.35 15.70
N ALA A 109 -7.77 2.27 16.33
CA ALA A 109 -8.33 3.23 17.28
C ALA A 109 -9.31 4.21 16.61
N SER A 110 -9.07 4.57 15.36
CA SER A 110 -10.00 5.38 14.57
C SER A 110 -11.30 4.63 14.29
N ALA A 111 -11.24 3.34 13.94
CA ALA A 111 -12.43 2.51 13.74
C ALA A 111 -13.22 2.31 15.03
N GLU A 112 -12.53 2.11 16.16
CA GLU A 112 -13.13 2.04 17.49
C GLU A 112 -13.88 3.34 17.84
N ALA A 113 -13.27 4.51 17.58
CA ALA A 113 -13.92 5.81 17.82
C ALA A 113 -15.24 5.99 17.05
N LEU A 114 -15.39 5.38 15.87
CA LEU A 114 -16.66 5.36 15.14
C LEU A 114 -17.62 4.28 15.63
N SER A 115 -17.10 3.16 16.17
CA SER A 115 -17.93 2.14 16.83
C SER A 115 -18.50 2.63 18.17
N ASP A 116 -17.87 3.62 18.80
CA ASP A 116 -18.36 4.26 20.03
C ASP A 116 -19.57 5.18 19.78
N LEU A 117 -19.88 5.51 18.52
CA LEU A 117 -20.99 6.39 18.18
C LEU A 117 -22.35 5.74 18.54
N PRO A 118 -23.32 6.54 19.04
CA PRO A 118 -24.69 6.07 19.25
C PRO A 118 -25.29 5.47 17.98
N ALA A 119 -25.97 4.33 18.13
CA ALA A 119 -26.58 3.61 17.03
C ALA A 119 -27.63 4.47 16.31
N ARG A 120 -27.36 4.81 15.04
CA ARG A 120 -28.24 5.58 14.15
C ARG A 120 -28.39 4.87 12.82
N MET A 121 -29.52 5.08 12.14
CA MET A 121 -29.68 4.58 10.76
C MET A 121 -28.79 5.40 9.82
N GLU A 122 -28.37 4.82 8.70
CA GLU A 122 -27.48 5.47 7.73
C GLU A 122 -28.09 6.77 7.17
N GLU A 123 -29.41 6.81 6.98
CA GLU A 123 -30.16 7.98 6.52
C GLU A 123 -30.15 9.15 7.52
N GLU A 124 -29.89 8.86 8.80
CA GLU A 124 -29.89 9.83 9.90
C GLU A 124 -28.48 10.35 10.20
N LEU A 125 -27.44 9.82 9.53
CA LEU A 125 -26.07 10.23 9.76
C LEU A 125 -25.81 11.62 9.21
N ASP A 126 -25.08 12.40 10.00
CA ASP A 126 -24.57 13.68 9.56
C ASP A 126 -23.48 13.51 8.48
N PRO A 127 -23.29 14.52 7.62
CA PRO A 127 -22.32 14.44 6.52
C PRO A 127 -20.88 14.15 6.96
N VAL A 128 -20.49 14.56 8.18
CA VAL A 128 -19.14 14.35 8.72
C VAL A 128 -18.95 12.90 9.16
N THR A 129 -19.89 12.34 9.92
CA THR A 129 -19.85 10.92 10.28
C THR A 129 -19.91 10.02 9.05
N LEU A 130 -20.74 10.34 8.05
CA LEU A 130 -20.81 9.55 6.81
C LEU A 130 -19.47 9.61 6.04
N HIS A 131 -18.82 10.77 6.00
CA HIS A 131 -17.50 10.94 5.40
C HIS A 131 -16.45 10.09 6.12
N ASN A 132 -16.40 10.17 7.45
CA ASN A 132 -15.45 9.42 8.27
C ASN A 132 -15.64 7.91 8.15
N GLN A 133 -16.90 7.43 8.15
CA GLN A 133 -17.22 6.03 7.91
C GLN A 133 -16.72 5.56 6.54
N ALA A 134 -16.93 6.37 5.49
CA ALA A 134 -16.46 6.04 4.15
C ALA A 134 -14.92 5.91 4.09
N LEU A 135 -14.18 6.74 4.84
CA LEU A 135 -12.71 6.69 4.90
C LEU A 135 -12.17 5.45 5.63
N VAL A 136 -12.83 4.99 6.70
CA VAL A 136 -12.45 3.76 7.42
C VAL A 136 -12.76 2.52 6.59
N SER A 137 -13.92 2.51 5.91
CA SER A 137 -14.36 1.35 5.16
C SER A 137 -13.62 1.14 3.84
N VAL A 138 -12.69 2.02 3.43
CA VAL A 138 -11.98 1.92 2.14
C VAL A 138 -11.28 0.57 1.96
N GLU A 139 -10.69 0.03 3.03
CA GLU A 139 -9.97 -1.25 2.98
C GLU A 139 -10.90 -2.47 3.06
N SER A 140 -12.07 -2.30 3.68
CA SER A 140 -13.05 -3.38 3.89
C SER A 140 -14.02 -3.51 2.71
N ASN A 141 -14.56 -2.38 2.24
CA ASN A 141 -15.53 -2.31 1.15
C ASN A 141 -15.39 -1.00 0.37
N LEU A 142 -14.64 -1.06 -0.73
CA LEU A 142 -14.34 0.11 -1.56
C LEU A 142 -15.59 0.67 -2.27
N ALA A 143 -16.50 -0.19 -2.72
CA ALA A 143 -17.68 0.23 -3.48
C ALA A 143 -18.62 1.09 -2.62
N ASP A 144 -18.84 0.66 -1.38
CA ASP A 144 -19.65 1.39 -0.39
C ASP A 144 -19.00 2.74 -0.01
N SER A 145 -17.67 2.75 0.19
CA SER A 145 -16.93 4.00 0.41
C SER A 145 -17.12 5.01 -0.72
N PHE A 146 -17.05 4.56 -1.98
CA PHE A 146 -17.24 5.45 -3.12
C PHE A 146 -18.66 5.95 -3.26
N SER A 147 -19.69 5.10 -3.06
CA SER A 147 -21.08 5.56 -3.10
C SER A 147 -21.37 6.61 -2.05
N LYS A 148 -20.83 6.44 -0.83
CA LYS A 148 -20.99 7.42 0.27
C LYS A 148 -20.35 8.77 -0.08
N LEU A 149 -19.12 8.77 -0.59
CA LEU A 149 -18.42 10.00 -0.97
C LEU A 149 -19.06 10.71 -2.18
N GLN A 150 -19.55 9.95 -3.18
CA GLN A 150 -20.30 10.51 -4.31
C GLN A 150 -21.63 11.12 -3.85
N TYR A 151 -22.36 10.42 -2.96
CA TYR A 151 -23.59 10.92 -2.37
C TYR A 151 -23.37 12.23 -1.60
N LEU A 152 -22.29 12.31 -0.83
CA LEU A 152 -21.90 13.55 -0.14
C LEU A 152 -21.57 14.67 -1.12
N LEU A 153 -20.88 14.40 -2.22
CA LEU A 153 -20.56 15.43 -3.21
C LEU A 153 -21.81 15.96 -3.93
N GLY A 154 -22.81 15.10 -4.15
CA GLY A 154 -24.10 15.49 -4.74
C GLY A 154 -25.01 16.29 -3.81
N ASN A 155 -24.83 16.17 -2.48
CA ASN A 155 -25.69 16.79 -1.47
C ASN A 155 -24.96 17.86 -0.66
N ASN A 156 -25.41 19.11 -0.76
CA ASN A 156 -24.86 20.25 -0.02
C ASN A 156 -25.68 20.47 1.26
N PRO A 157 -25.10 20.57 2.48
CA PRO A 157 -23.67 20.73 2.82
C PRO A 157 -22.86 19.44 2.90
N CYS A 158 -21.72 19.43 2.19
CA CYS A 158 -20.71 18.37 2.28
C CYS A 158 -19.46 18.88 3.01
N PRO A 159 -18.72 18.02 3.74
CA PRO A 159 -17.41 18.37 4.28
C PRO A 159 -16.47 18.81 3.14
N PRO A 160 -15.72 19.92 3.29
CA PRO A 160 -14.85 20.44 2.23
C PRO A 160 -13.78 19.43 1.78
N GLU A 161 -13.41 18.49 2.66
CA GLU A 161 -12.44 17.44 2.41
C GLU A 161 -12.97 16.34 1.47
N THR A 162 -14.30 16.21 1.33
CA THR A 162 -14.95 15.18 0.50
C THR A 162 -14.45 15.17 -0.94
N PHE A 163 -14.35 16.36 -1.55
CA PHE A 163 -13.95 16.48 -2.95
C PHE A 163 -12.49 16.05 -3.17
N ALA A 164 -11.58 16.52 -2.31
CA ALA A 164 -10.16 16.14 -2.38
C ALA A 164 -9.97 14.63 -2.11
N ASN A 165 -10.60 14.11 -1.05
CA ASN A 165 -10.45 12.73 -0.62
C ASN A 165 -11.00 11.76 -1.69
N LEU A 166 -12.13 12.08 -2.34
CA LEU A 166 -12.68 11.28 -3.43
C LEU A 166 -11.72 11.19 -4.63
N LEU A 167 -11.19 12.32 -5.10
CA LEU A 167 -10.24 12.36 -6.21
C LEU A 167 -8.95 11.60 -5.88
N LEU A 168 -8.43 11.77 -4.68
CA LEU A 168 -7.24 11.06 -4.21
C LEU A 168 -7.45 9.54 -4.12
N LEU A 169 -8.62 9.10 -3.66
CA LEU A 169 -8.96 7.68 -3.63
C LEU A 169 -9.10 7.11 -5.04
N TYR A 170 -9.74 7.82 -5.97
CA TYR A 170 -9.78 7.37 -7.37
C TYR A 170 -8.38 7.21 -7.96
N CYS A 171 -7.51 8.20 -7.79
CA CYS A 171 -6.13 8.11 -8.26
C CYS A 171 -5.35 6.98 -7.55
N LYS A 172 -5.57 6.75 -6.25
CA LYS A 172 -4.93 5.65 -5.49
C LYS A 172 -5.27 4.28 -6.08
N PHE A 173 -6.53 4.09 -6.47
CA PHE A 173 -7.01 2.85 -7.08
C PHE A 173 -6.94 2.83 -8.61
N GLU A 174 -6.27 3.82 -9.23
CA GLU A 174 -6.04 3.95 -10.68
C GLU A 174 -7.33 4.14 -11.51
N TYR A 175 -8.39 4.71 -10.93
CA TYR A 175 -9.58 5.18 -11.65
C TYR A 175 -9.38 6.60 -12.18
N PHE A 176 -8.39 6.77 -13.06
CA PHE A 176 -8.02 8.08 -13.58
C PHE A 176 -9.12 8.74 -14.43
N ASP A 177 -9.89 7.95 -15.19
CA ASP A 177 -11.01 8.45 -16.00
C ASP A 177 -12.10 9.06 -15.10
N LEU A 178 -12.53 8.33 -14.06
CA LEU A 178 -13.54 8.82 -13.10
C LEU A 178 -13.03 10.05 -12.33
N ALA A 179 -11.73 10.08 -11.98
CA ALA A 179 -11.14 11.25 -11.35
C ALA A 179 -11.17 12.47 -12.28
N ALA A 180 -10.87 12.28 -13.57
CA ALA A 180 -10.93 13.34 -14.57
C ALA A 180 -12.36 13.86 -14.79
N ASP A 181 -13.33 12.96 -14.89
CA ASP A 181 -14.75 13.31 -15.05
C ASP A 181 -15.26 14.11 -13.85
N VAL A 182 -15.03 13.63 -12.62
CA VAL A 182 -15.46 14.32 -11.39
C VAL A 182 -14.78 15.68 -11.24
N LEU A 183 -13.50 15.80 -11.62
CA LEU A 183 -12.77 17.07 -11.60
C LEU A 183 -13.33 18.06 -12.63
N ALA A 184 -13.73 17.59 -13.82
CA ALA A 184 -14.29 18.40 -14.88
C ALA A 184 -15.72 18.88 -14.58
N GLU A 185 -16.59 17.97 -14.10
CA GLU A 185 -17.97 18.29 -13.70
C GLU A 185 -18.02 19.31 -12.55
N ASN A 186 -17.06 19.23 -11.63
CA ASN A 186 -16.98 20.06 -10.44
C ASN A 186 -15.91 21.15 -10.53
N ALA A 187 -15.61 21.67 -11.72
CA ALA A 187 -14.60 22.70 -11.94
C ALA A 187 -14.78 23.96 -11.06
N HIS A 188 -16.01 24.26 -10.65
CA HIS A 188 -16.35 25.36 -9.74
C HIS A 188 -15.92 25.12 -8.28
N LEU A 189 -15.78 23.87 -7.85
CA LEU A 189 -15.29 23.48 -6.52
C LEU A 189 -13.77 23.45 -6.47
N THR A 190 -13.11 23.20 -7.61
CA THR A 190 -11.64 23.14 -7.73
C THR A 190 -10.96 24.35 -7.11
N TYR A 191 -11.39 25.57 -7.44
CA TYR A 191 -10.78 26.79 -6.91
C TYR A 191 -11.14 27.10 -5.44
N LYS A 192 -12.17 26.46 -4.90
CA LYS A 192 -12.68 26.72 -3.53
C LYS A 192 -12.16 25.70 -2.52
N LEU A 193 -12.12 24.43 -2.90
CA LEU A 193 -11.87 23.30 -2.00
C LEU A 193 -10.46 22.72 -2.16
N LEU A 194 -9.80 22.92 -3.30
CA LEU A 194 -8.45 22.41 -3.53
C LEU A 194 -7.40 23.51 -3.38
N THR A 195 -6.31 23.19 -2.69
CA THR A 195 -5.11 24.01 -2.74
C THR A 195 -4.43 23.89 -4.11
N GLN A 196 -3.63 24.89 -4.49
CA GLN A 196 -2.86 24.85 -5.74
C GLN A 196 -2.00 23.58 -5.83
N TYR A 197 -1.38 23.17 -4.71
CA TYR A 197 -0.60 21.94 -4.64
C TYR A 197 -1.43 20.70 -4.98
N GLN A 198 -2.60 20.55 -4.36
CA GLN A 198 -3.47 19.40 -4.59
C GLN A 198 -3.96 19.33 -6.03
N PHE A 199 -4.32 20.48 -6.61
CA PHE A 199 -4.71 20.54 -8.01
C PHE A 199 -3.57 20.11 -8.93
N ASP A 200 -2.39 20.71 -8.78
CA ASP A 200 -1.23 20.37 -9.63
C ASP A 200 -0.81 18.89 -9.46
N TYR A 201 -0.92 18.35 -8.24
CA TYR A 201 -0.62 16.94 -7.96
C TYR A 201 -1.62 15.99 -8.61
N LEU A 202 -2.92 16.29 -8.49
CA LEU A 202 -3.99 15.50 -9.12
C LEU A 202 -3.90 15.57 -10.65
N ASP A 203 -3.63 16.74 -11.22
CA ASP A 203 -3.40 16.92 -12.65
C ASP A 203 -2.22 16.08 -13.14
N ALA A 204 -1.10 16.05 -12.40
CA ALA A 204 0.04 15.21 -12.73
C ALA A 204 -0.29 13.71 -12.67
N LEU A 205 -1.08 13.27 -11.68
CA LEU A 205 -1.54 11.88 -11.56
C LEU A 205 -2.48 11.46 -12.70
N ILE A 206 -3.44 12.31 -13.06
CA ILE A 206 -4.38 12.02 -14.16
C ILE A 206 -3.63 12.02 -15.51
N THR A 207 -2.70 12.95 -15.71
CA THR A 207 -1.86 13.02 -16.93
C THR A 207 -1.00 11.77 -17.13
N GLN A 208 -0.67 11.04 -16.05
CA GLN A 208 0.09 9.79 -16.15
C GLN A 208 -0.60 8.76 -17.06
N GLN A 209 -1.93 8.75 -17.13
CA GLN A 209 -2.67 7.82 -17.98
C GLN A 209 -2.47 8.09 -19.48
N SER A 210 -2.34 9.37 -19.87
CA SER A 210 -2.23 9.79 -21.26
C SER A 210 -0.78 9.95 -21.73
N SER A 211 0.10 10.45 -20.86
CA SER A 211 1.49 10.78 -21.19
C SER A 211 2.42 10.73 -19.97
N ASP A 212 3.18 9.64 -19.85
CA ASP A 212 4.22 9.48 -18.83
C ASP A 212 5.29 10.58 -18.86
N SER A 213 5.58 11.12 -20.05
CA SER A 213 6.63 12.15 -20.20
C SER A 213 6.16 13.50 -19.67
N GLU A 214 4.90 13.84 -19.91
CA GLU A 214 4.31 15.09 -19.42
C GLU A 214 4.06 15.01 -17.92
N ALA A 215 3.52 13.89 -17.43
CA ALA A 215 3.36 13.63 -16.01
C ALA A 215 4.70 13.75 -15.26
N TYR A 216 5.78 13.20 -15.81
CA TYR A 216 7.12 13.35 -15.22
C TYR A 216 7.57 14.82 -15.13
N ALA A 217 7.36 15.61 -16.19
CA ALA A 217 7.71 17.03 -16.19
C ALA A 217 6.92 17.82 -15.13
N LYS A 218 5.62 17.53 -15.00
CA LYS A 218 4.75 18.10 -13.95
C LYS A 218 5.24 17.72 -12.55
N PHE A 219 5.55 16.44 -12.31
CA PHE A 219 6.09 15.98 -11.02
C PHE A 219 7.48 16.53 -10.70
N ASP A 220 8.37 16.70 -11.68
CA ASP A 220 9.69 17.29 -11.45
C ASP A 220 9.56 18.77 -11.06
N ALA A 221 8.72 19.53 -11.75
CA ALA A 221 8.42 20.92 -11.39
C ALA A 221 7.85 21.03 -9.97
N LEU A 222 6.91 20.15 -9.61
CA LEU A 222 6.34 20.09 -8.26
C LEU A 222 7.39 19.72 -7.21
N THR A 223 8.19 18.69 -7.46
CA THR A 223 9.22 18.22 -6.53
C THR A 223 10.26 19.30 -6.27
N VAL A 224 10.70 20.02 -7.31
CA VAL A 224 11.65 21.15 -7.19
C VAL A 224 11.02 22.30 -6.40
N SER A 225 9.77 22.65 -6.69
CA SER A 225 9.04 23.70 -5.98
C SER A 225 8.88 23.40 -4.49
N ARG A 226 8.43 22.18 -4.14
CA ARG A 226 8.26 21.72 -2.76
C ARG A 226 9.60 21.61 -2.02
N LEU A 227 10.65 21.12 -2.67
CA LEU A 227 12.00 21.07 -2.06
C LEU A 227 12.51 22.48 -1.71
N ASN A 228 12.29 23.45 -2.59
CA ASN A 228 12.66 24.85 -2.31
C ASN A 228 11.82 25.45 -1.18
N ALA A 229 10.52 25.13 -1.12
CA ALA A 229 9.66 25.54 0.00
C ALA A 229 10.13 24.94 1.33
N LEU A 230 10.51 23.66 1.32
CA LEU A 230 11.02 22.94 2.48
C LEU A 230 12.32 23.55 3.02
N ARG A 231 13.27 23.88 2.13
CA ARG A 231 14.51 24.60 2.50
C ARG A 231 14.21 25.94 3.17
N LYS A 232 13.27 26.72 2.62
CA LYS A 232 12.86 28.01 3.21
C LYS A 232 12.20 27.84 4.59
N ARG A 233 11.31 26.85 4.72
CA ARG A 233 10.60 26.57 5.99
C ARG A 233 11.58 26.08 7.07
N HIS A 234 12.53 25.22 6.69
CA HIS A 234 13.56 24.73 7.60
C HIS A 234 14.56 25.82 8.00
N GLN A 235 14.87 26.76 7.10
CA GLN A 235 15.65 27.95 7.44
C GLN A 235 14.91 28.81 8.48
N LYS A 236 13.62 29.08 8.25
CA LYS A 236 12.78 29.83 9.20
C LYS A 236 12.67 29.13 10.56
N LEU A 237 12.58 27.80 10.59
CA LEU A 237 12.58 27.03 11.84
C LEU A 237 13.87 27.22 12.63
N ARG A 238 15.03 27.28 11.97
CA ARG A 238 16.32 27.56 12.63
C ARG A 238 16.34 28.96 13.22
N GLU A 239 15.94 29.96 12.44
CA GLU A 239 15.85 31.36 12.89
C GLU A 239 14.92 31.51 14.10
N THR A 240 13.71 30.94 14.04
CA THR A 240 12.77 30.97 15.16
C THR A 240 13.30 30.25 16.39
N ARG A 241 14.07 29.17 16.22
CA ARG A 241 14.71 28.46 17.35
C ARG A 241 15.81 29.28 18.01
N GLU A 242 16.56 30.07 17.24
CA GLU A 242 17.57 31.00 17.76
C GLU A 242 16.91 32.19 18.49
N GLU A 243 15.77 32.69 17.99
CA GLU A 243 14.98 33.73 18.63
C GLU A 243 14.27 33.25 19.92
N ASP A 244 13.81 32.00 19.96
CA ASP A 244 13.12 31.41 21.11
C ASP A 244 14.01 31.31 22.35
N ASN A 245 15.31 31.04 22.17
CA ASN A 245 16.30 31.07 23.25
C ASN A 245 16.35 32.43 23.97
N ASN A 246 15.91 33.51 23.31
CA ASN A 246 15.92 34.86 23.85
C ASN A 246 14.56 35.33 24.38
N ASN A 247 13.44 34.82 23.84
CA ASN A 247 12.09 35.39 24.08
C ASN A 247 10.99 34.39 24.52
N ASN A 248 11.31 33.11 24.76
CA ASN A 248 10.36 32.08 25.24
C ASN A 248 9.04 32.00 24.43
N ASN A 249 9.11 32.00 23.10
CA ASN A 249 7.92 32.03 22.24
C ASN A 249 7.52 30.64 21.70
N ALA A 250 7.26 29.70 22.60
CA ALA A 250 6.98 28.29 22.30
C ALA A 250 5.89 28.05 21.23
N ARG A 251 4.88 28.93 21.13
CA ARG A 251 3.83 28.83 20.09
C ARG A 251 4.35 29.14 18.68
N ALA A 252 5.31 30.04 18.54
CA ALA A 252 5.90 30.38 17.25
C ALA A 252 6.78 29.23 16.75
N LEU A 253 7.56 28.62 17.65
CA LEU A 253 8.35 27.43 17.33
C LEU A 253 7.48 26.24 16.93
N GLN A 254 6.40 25.95 17.68
CA GLN A 254 5.48 24.87 17.30
C GLN A 254 4.90 25.08 15.90
N ARG A 255 4.43 26.30 15.59
CA ARG A 255 3.93 26.63 14.25
C ARG A 255 4.99 26.47 13.15
N ALA A 256 6.26 26.75 13.46
CA ALA A 256 7.36 26.57 12.52
C ALA A 256 7.66 25.08 12.29
N VAL A 257 7.55 24.25 13.33
CA VAL A 257 7.66 22.78 13.24
C VAL A 257 6.52 22.21 12.40
N ASP A 258 5.26 22.51 12.75
CA ASP A 258 4.07 22.05 12.03
C ASP A 258 4.12 22.43 10.54
N ALA A 259 4.65 23.61 10.24
CA ALA A 259 4.84 24.12 8.88
C ALA A 259 5.88 23.33 8.07
N VAL A 260 6.93 22.81 8.72
CA VAL A 260 7.92 21.93 8.07
C VAL A 260 7.32 20.56 7.86
N GLU A 261 6.63 20.00 8.85
CA GLU A 261 5.95 18.70 8.76
C GLU A 261 4.91 18.69 7.63
N THR A 262 4.04 19.70 7.57
CA THR A 262 3.05 19.83 6.49
C THR A 262 3.71 19.88 5.11
N CYS A 263 4.84 20.58 4.99
CA CYS A 263 5.58 20.66 3.72
C CYS A 263 6.26 19.32 3.35
N LEU A 264 6.67 18.54 4.34
CA LEU A 264 7.20 17.19 4.14
C LEU A 264 6.11 16.22 3.69
N ASP A 265 4.92 16.32 4.28
CA ASP A 265 3.76 15.50 3.93
C ASP A 265 3.28 15.74 2.50
N GLU A 266 3.44 16.96 1.98
CA GLU A 266 3.24 17.27 0.56
C GLU A 266 4.43 16.83 -0.32
N PHE A 267 5.65 16.99 0.16
CA PHE A 267 6.84 16.67 -0.63
C PHE A 267 6.99 15.17 -0.89
N LEU A 268 6.81 14.33 0.12
CA LEU A 268 7.04 12.88 0.02
C LEU A 268 6.18 12.21 -1.07
N PRO A 269 4.85 12.40 -1.15
CA PRO A 269 4.03 11.83 -2.20
C PRO A 269 4.44 12.27 -3.61
N THR A 270 4.87 13.53 -3.79
CA THR A 270 5.35 14.02 -5.10
C THR A 270 6.65 13.34 -5.51
N LEU A 271 7.60 13.23 -4.58
CA LEU A 271 8.86 12.53 -4.79
C LEU A 271 8.64 11.06 -5.14
N MET A 272 7.74 10.38 -4.41
CA MET A 272 7.44 8.96 -4.67
C MET A 272 6.71 8.75 -5.99
N ALA A 273 5.79 9.64 -6.38
CA ALA A 273 5.13 9.58 -7.69
C ALA A 273 6.13 9.78 -8.83
N GLN A 274 7.03 10.76 -8.71
CA GLN A 274 8.11 10.97 -9.67
C GLN A 274 9.03 9.74 -9.79
N ALA A 275 9.42 9.17 -8.65
CA ALA A 275 10.28 8.01 -8.61
C ALA A 275 9.60 6.74 -9.15
N LYS A 276 8.27 6.59 -8.96
CA LYS A 276 7.47 5.49 -9.55
C LYS A 276 7.56 5.50 -11.08
N LEU A 277 7.43 6.66 -11.72
CA LEU A 277 7.55 6.78 -13.17
C LEU A 277 8.93 6.34 -13.70
N LEU A 278 9.99 6.66 -12.96
CA LEU A 278 11.35 6.21 -13.28
C LEU A 278 11.52 4.72 -13.01
N TRP A 279 10.86 4.19 -11.98
CA TRP A 279 10.86 2.79 -11.62
C TRP A 279 10.26 1.93 -12.73
N ASP A 280 9.11 2.33 -13.26
CA ASP A 280 8.42 1.62 -14.33
C ASP A 280 9.28 1.57 -15.61
N LYS A 281 10.07 2.64 -15.85
CA LYS A 281 11.07 2.73 -16.93
C LYS A 281 12.40 2.04 -16.63
N ALA A 282 12.56 1.40 -15.47
CA ALA A 282 13.78 0.74 -15.00
C ALA A 282 15.03 1.65 -14.95
N GLN A 283 14.86 2.93 -14.62
CA GLN A 283 15.93 3.93 -14.58
C GLN A 283 16.51 4.10 -13.16
N TRP A 284 17.05 3.01 -12.59
CA TRP A 284 17.49 2.94 -11.18
C TRP A 284 18.48 4.04 -10.77
N ALA A 285 19.45 4.34 -11.65
CA ALA A 285 20.47 5.36 -11.38
C ALA A 285 19.88 6.79 -11.27
N GLN A 286 18.79 7.08 -11.98
CA GLN A 286 18.11 8.37 -11.88
C GLN A 286 17.31 8.47 -10.57
N ILE A 287 16.68 7.36 -10.16
CA ILE A 287 15.97 7.28 -8.88
C ILE A 287 16.93 7.50 -7.71
N GLU A 288 18.11 6.89 -7.74
CA GLU A 288 19.12 7.10 -6.70
C GLU A 288 19.58 8.57 -6.63
N ARG A 289 19.82 9.22 -7.79
CA ARG A 289 20.15 10.66 -7.82
C ARG A 289 19.01 11.51 -7.25
N LEU A 290 17.77 11.17 -7.59
CA LEU A 290 16.58 11.84 -7.08
C LEU A 290 16.49 11.72 -5.55
N PHE A 291 16.69 10.52 -5.00
CA PHE A 291 16.70 10.32 -3.55
C PHE A 291 17.87 11.02 -2.87
N ARG A 292 19.10 10.92 -3.40
CA ARG A 292 20.27 11.63 -2.84
C ARG A 292 20.06 13.15 -2.76
N ARG A 293 19.37 13.75 -3.74
CA ARG A 293 19.00 15.19 -3.72
C ARG A 293 18.05 15.55 -2.57
N SER A 294 17.20 14.61 -2.16
CA SER A 294 16.21 14.76 -1.08
C SER A 294 16.68 14.27 0.30
N ALA A 295 17.88 13.67 0.38
CA ALA A 295 18.38 12.99 1.58
C ALA A 295 18.53 13.94 2.78
N GLU A 296 18.82 15.21 2.55
CA GLU A 296 18.96 16.25 3.58
C GLU A 296 17.74 16.37 4.50
N PHE A 297 16.54 16.06 4.01
CA PHE A 297 15.30 16.17 4.79
C PHE A 297 14.59 14.83 5.03
N CYS A 298 14.77 13.85 4.14
CA CYS A 298 13.97 12.62 4.16
C CYS A 298 14.67 11.44 4.85
N HIS A 299 15.90 11.59 5.35
CA HIS A 299 16.65 10.50 5.98
C HIS A 299 15.91 9.85 7.16
N GLY A 300 15.09 10.61 7.89
CA GLY A 300 14.28 10.08 9.00
C GLY A 300 13.08 9.24 8.57
N ASN A 301 12.61 9.39 7.33
CA ASN A 301 11.35 8.80 6.88
C ASN A 301 11.54 7.33 6.42
N GLU A 302 10.70 6.44 6.94
CA GLU A 302 10.75 5.00 6.64
C GLU A 302 10.44 4.68 5.18
N THR A 303 9.41 5.30 4.59
CA THR A 303 9.02 5.09 3.19
C THR A 303 10.14 5.50 2.24
N TRP A 304 10.81 6.61 2.53
CA TRP A 304 11.98 7.05 1.77
C TRP A 304 13.14 6.07 1.87
N LYS A 305 13.48 5.62 3.10
CA LYS A 305 14.54 4.62 3.33
C LYS A 305 14.25 3.31 2.61
N LEU A 306 13.00 2.85 2.67
CA LEU A 306 12.56 1.62 2.03
C LEU A 306 12.70 1.69 0.50
N ASN A 307 12.19 2.76 -0.12
CA ASN A 307 12.26 2.91 -1.58
C ASN A 307 13.69 3.17 -2.08
N LEU A 308 14.53 3.83 -1.28
CA LEU A 308 15.97 3.88 -1.56
C LEU A 308 16.61 2.49 -1.47
N ALA A 309 16.27 1.69 -0.45
CA ALA A 309 16.79 0.33 -0.29
C ALA A 309 16.40 -0.56 -1.48
N HIS A 310 15.14 -0.49 -1.94
CA HIS A 310 14.69 -1.16 -3.17
C HIS A 310 15.50 -0.71 -4.39
N THR A 311 15.74 0.60 -4.53
CA THR A 311 16.52 1.15 -5.66
C THR A 311 17.96 0.66 -5.64
N LEU A 312 18.61 0.62 -4.48
CA LEU A 312 19.98 0.13 -4.31
C LEU A 312 20.06 -1.39 -4.54
N TYR A 313 19.06 -2.14 -4.07
CA TYR A 313 18.92 -3.57 -4.33
C TYR A 313 18.86 -3.87 -5.83
N MET A 314 18.04 -3.12 -6.58
CA MET A 314 17.94 -3.24 -8.04
C MET A 314 19.21 -2.89 -8.80
N GLN A 315 20.12 -2.13 -8.19
CA GLN A 315 21.44 -1.83 -8.73
C GLN A 315 22.51 -2.83 -8.29
N GLU A 316 22.12 -3.92 -7.61
CA GLU A 316 23.04 -4.92 -7.04
C GLU A 316 24.01 -4.34 -5.99
N LYS A 317 23.67 -3.19 -5.39
CA LYS A 317 24.44 -2.57 -4.29
C LYS A 317 23.99 -3.15 -2.94
N TYR A 318 24.13 -4.46 -2.78
CA TYR A 318 23.54 -5.21 -1.66
C TYR A 318 23.97 -4.73 -0.27
N LYS A 319 25.23 -4.29 -0.12
CA LYS A 319 25.74 -3.78 1.16
C LYS A 319 25.07 -2.46 1.57
N GLU A 320 24.95 -1.51 0.65
CA GLU A 320 24.25 -0.24 0.92
C GLU A 320 22.74 -0.46 1.12
N ALA A 321 22.16 -1.42 0.39
CA ALA A 321 20.77 -1.82 0.57
C ALA A 321 20.53 -2.47 1.95
N SER A 322 21.43 -3.33 2.43
CA SER A 322 21.32 -3.91 3.79
C SER A 322 21.39 -2.86 4.88
N ASP A 323 22.23 -1.84 4.70
CA ASP A 323 22.35 -0.74 5.67
C ASP A 323 21.05 0.09 5.77
N CYS A 324 20.26 0.14 4.70
CA CYS A 324 18.95 0.80 4.68
C CYS A 324 17.82 -0.10 5.22
N TYR A 325 17.82 -1.38 4.86
CA TYR A 325 16.78 -2.32 5.31
C TYR A 325 16.94 -2.73 6.78
N ALA A 326 18.17 -2.94 7.26
CA ALA A 326 18.41 -3.49 8.58
C ALA A 326 17.77 -2.62 9.68
N PRO A 327 17.98 -1.30 9.77
CA PRO A 327 17.37 -0.47 10.81
C PRO A 327 15.84 -0.58 10.86
N LEU A 328 15.17 -0.72 9.70
CA LEU A 328 13.71 -0.83 9.60
C LEU A 328 13.22 -2.18 10.17
N VAL A 329 13.90 -3.27 9.83
CA VAL A 329 13.58 -4.60 10.37
C VAL A 329 13.94 -4.66 11.85
N ARG A 330 15.06 -4.04 12.26
CA ARG A 330 15.51 -4.05 13.66
C ARG A 330 14.56 -3.29 14.58
N ALA A 331 13.98 -2.19 14.12
CA ALA A 331 13.00 -1.43 14.88
C ALA A 331 11.72 -2.24 15.19
N SER A 332 11.41 -3.22 14.34
CA SER A 332 10.22 -4.08 14.46
C SER A 332 10.56 -5.54 14.81
N PHE A 333 11.69 -5.79 15.49
CA PHE A 333 12.18 -7.14 15.79
C PHE A 333 11.23 -8.01 16.65
N ASP A 334 10.31 -7.37 17.39
CA ASP A 334 9.33 -8.05 18.23
C ASP A 334 8.02 -8.38 17.49
N LYS A 335 7.83 -7.80 16.29
CA LYS A 335 6.66 -7.99 15.42
C LYS A 335 7.11 -8.09 13.97
N LEU A 336 7.94 -9.07 13.64
CA LEU A 336 8.48 -9.23 12.28
C LEU A 336 7.37 -9.50 11.25
N LEU A 337 6.27 -10.09 11.68
CA LEU A 337 5.11 -10.38 10.82
C LEU A 337 4.35 -9.13 10.35
N ASP A 338 4.54 -7.99 11.03
CA ASP A 338 3.98 -6.70 10.61
C ASP A 338 4.82 -6.05 9.50
N VAL A 339 6.10 -6.44 9.37
CA VAL A 339 6.97 -5.99 8.29
C VAL A 339 6.58 -6.69 6.99
N SER A 340 6.56 -5.94 5.90
CA SER A 340 6.32 -6.52 4.58
C SER A 340 7.30 -7.67 4.29
N ALA A 341 6.73 -8.81 3.94
CA ALA A 341 7.44 -10.01 3.53
C ALA A 341 8.51 -9.76 2.45
N ALA A 342 8.24 -8.87 1.48
CA ALA A 342 9.21 -8.52 0.44
C ALA A 342 10.45 -7.81 1.00
N VAL A 343 10.29 -7.04 2.08
CA VAL A 343 11.38 -6.31 2.73
C VAL A 343 12.28 -7.27 3.49
N LEU A 344 11.68 -8.19 4.25
CA LEU A 344 12.42 -9.28 4.91
C LEU A 344 13.16 -10.13 3.88
N ALA A 345 12.51 -10.43 2.75
CA ALA A 345 13.11 -11.20 1.67
C ALA A 345 14.33 -10.52 1.07
N ASN A 346 14.21 -9.25 0.71
CA ASN A 346 15.30 -8.49 0.14
C ASN A 346 16.45 -8.30 1.15
N LEU A 347 16.16 -8.15 2.44
CA LEU A 347 17.20 -8.08 3.48
C LEU A 347 17.97 -9.41 3.60
N CYS A 348 17.27 -10.54 3.69
CA CYS A 348 17.90 -11.86 3.70
C CYS A 348 18.73 -12.09 2.43
N ALA A 349 18.19 -11.68 1.27
CA ALA A 349 18.92 -11.72 0.01
C ALA A 349 20.20 -10.87 0.07
N CYS A 350 20.15 -9.63 0.56
CA CYS A 350 21.33 -8.80 0.75
C CYS A 350 22.39 -9.49 1.62
N TYR A 351 21.99 -10.09 2.74
CA TYR A 351 22.91 -10.78 3.64
C TYR A 351 23.57 -12.01 3.00
N VAL A 352 22.81 -12.83 2.28
CA VAL A 352 23.38 -13.96 1.53
C VAL A 352 24.34 -13.46 0.45
N MET A 353 24.00 -12.35 -0.22
CA MET A 353 24.81 -11.72 -1.25
C MET A 353 26.12 -11.13 -0.74
N THR A 354 26.15 -10.68 0.51
CA THR A 354 27.35 -10.15 1.17
C THR A 354 28.13 -11.21 1.96
N SER A 355 27.76 -12.49 1.84
CA SER A 355 28.33 -13.61 2.61
C SER A 355 28.12 -13.52 4.13
N SER A 356 27.12 -12.76 4.56
CA SER A 356 26.66 -12.61 5.96
C SER A 356 25.54 -13.62 6.26
N ASN A 357 25.82 -14.91 6.07
CA ASN A 357 24.80 -15.95 6.13
C ASN A 357 24.23 -16.16 7.55
N GLU A 358 25.02 -15.88 8.59
CA GLU A 358 24.59 -16.02 9.99
C GLU A 358 23.47 -15.03 10.32
N GLU A 359 23.58 -13.78 9.85
CA GLU A 359 22.57 -12.75 10.03
C GLU A 359 21.29 -13.06 9.24
N ALA A 360 21.42 -13.62 8.03
CA ALA A 360 20.28 -14.09 7.26
C ALA A 360 19.53 -15.22 8.00
N GLU A 361 20.28 -16.17 8.57
CA GLU A 361 19.70 -17.31 9.27
C GLU A 361 19.00 -16.88 10.56
N GLU A 362 19.54 -15.93 11.32
CA GLU A 362 18.88 -15.45 12.54
C GLU A 362 17.54 -14.76 12.24
N VAL A 363 17.48 -13.92 11.20
CA VAL A 363 16.21 -13.30 10.76
C VAL A 363 15.20 -14.38 10.37
N MET A 364 15.62 -15.40 9.62
CA MET A 364 14.76 -16.51 9.21
C MET A 364 14.25 -17.34 10.40
N ARG A 365 15.13 -17.73 11.34
CA ARG A 365 14.75 -18.49 12.54
C ARG A 365 13.78 -17.71 13.42
N ARG A 366 13.85 -16.38 13.43
CA ARG A 366 12.94 -15.54 14.21
C ARG A 366 11.57 -15.45 13.56
N VAL A 367 11.51 -15.25 12.24
CA VAL A 367 10.26 -15.29 11.47
C VAL A 367 9.57 -16.63 11.66
N GLU A 368 10.28 -17.75 11.54
CA GLU A 368 9.72 -19.10 11.75
C GLU A 368 9.16 -19.30 13.17
N ARG A 369 9.87 -18.79 14.21
CA ARG A 369 9.38 -18.82 15.59
C ARG A 369 8.09 -18.04 15.77
N GLU A 370 7.97 -16.86 15.16
CA GLU A 370 6.76 -16.04 15.23
C GLU A 370 5.60 -16.64 14.43
N GLU A 371 5.86 -17.19 13.25
CA GLU A 371 4.86 -17.90 12.43
C GLU A 371 4.28 -19.10 13.20
N ASN A 372 5.11 -19.90 13.85
CA ASN A 372 4.69 -21.07 14.63
C ASN A 372 3.99 -20.71 15.95
N ALA A 373 4.25 -19.53 16.49
CA ALA A 373 3.60 -19.04 17.71
C ALA A 373 2.18 -18.50 17.47
N GLN A 374 1.81 -18.18 16.22
CA GLN A 374 0.45 -17.74 15.92
C GLN A 374 -0.56 -18.91 15.96
N PRO A 375 -1.68 -18.77 16.68
CA PRO A 375 -2.72 -19.79 16.70
C PRO A 375 -3.32 -19.95 15.30
N THR A 376 -3.49 -21.19 14.86
CA THR A 376 -3.98 -21.61 13.53
C THR A 376 -5.40 -21.14 13.17
N SER A 377 -6.02 -20.29 14.00
CA SER A 377 -7.46 -19.99 14.03
C SER A 377 -7.84 -18.54 13.70
N ARG A 378 -6.92 -17.63 13.36
CA ARG A 378 -7.35 -16.34 12.79
C ARG A 378 -7.77 -16.55 11.34
N ASN A 379 -9.09 -16.43 11.10
CA ASN A 379 -9.72 -16.47 9.78
C ASN A 379 -8.86 -15.74 8.74
N ILE A 380 -8.28 -16.53 7.83
CA ILE A 380 -7.40 -16.12 6.74
C ILE A 380 -8.26 -15.40 5.69
N LYS A 381 -8.70 -14.18 5.97
CA LYS A 381 -9.39 -13.33 4.98
C LYS A 381 -8.78 -11.95 4.78
N PHE A 382 -8.02 -11.39 5.73
CA PHE A 382 -7.51 -10.02 5.56
C PHE A 382 -6.09 -9.73 6.07
N ILE A 383 -5.39 -10.71 6.62
CA ILE A 383 -3.96 -10.58 6.91
C ILE A 383 -3.28 -11.38 5.81
N SER A 384 -2.67 -10.72 4.80
CA SER A 384 -1.88 -11.48 3.81
C SER A 384 -0.97 -12.40 4.61
N PRO A 385 -1.03 -13.74 4.40
CA PRO A 385 -0.16 -14.65 5.12
C PRO A 385 1.24 -14.07 5.02
N PRO A 386 2.00 -13.94 6.12
CA PRO A 386 3.43 -13.64 5.98
C PRO A 386 3.94 -14.58 4.87
N LEU A 387 4.59 -14.05 3.83
CA LEU A 387 5.26 -14.93 2.88
C LEU A 387 6.11 -15.82 3.78
N SER A 388 5.78 -17.10 3.81
CA SER A 388 6.56 -18.02 4.63
C SER A 388 8.04 -17.82 4.32
N HIS A 389 8.89 -17.92 5.33
CA HIS A 389 10.34 -17.89 5.15
C HIS A 389 10.80 -18.79 3.98
N ASN A 390 10.11 -19.91 3.73
CA ASN A 390 10.33 -20.78 2.58
C ASN A 390 10.06 -20.11 1.21
N LEU A 391 9.03 -19.27 1.07
CA LEU A 391 8.74 -18.55 -0.18
C LEU A 391 9.81 -17.49 -0.47
N VAL A 392 10.32 -16.85 0.58
CA VAL A 392 11.44 -15.91 0.52
C VAL A 392 12.72 -16.59 0.05
N ILE A 393 13.11 -17.68 0.73
CA ILE A 393 14.29 -18.48 0.36
C ILE A 393 14.14 -19.01 -1.06
N GLY A 394 12.95 -19.52 -1.39
CA GLY A 394 12.67 -20.07 -2.70
C GLY A 394 12.89 -19.06 -3.83
N THR A 395 12.40 -17.84 -3.65
CA THR A 395 12.57 -16.75 -4.62
C THR A 395 14.04 -16.34 -4.79
N LEU A 396 14.80 -16.27 -3.68
CA LEU A 396 16.23 -15.94 -3.70
C LEU A 396 17.06 -16.99 -4.45
N TYR A 397 16.82 -18.28 -4.20
CA TYR A 397 17.58 -19.32 -4.87
C TYR A 397 17.19 -19.45 -6.35
N CYS A 398 15.92 -19.19 -6.70
CA CYS A 398 15.51 -19.08 -8.10
C CYS A 398 16.20 -17.91 -8.83
N SER A 399 16.38 -16.75 -8.20
CA SER A 399 17.09 -15.61 -8.82
C SER A 399 18.57 -15.91 -9.06
N LYS A 400 19.16 -16.80 -8.23
CA LYS A 400 20.53 -17.31 -8.38
C LYS A 400 20.70 -18.41 -9.42
N GLY A 401 19.62 -18.89 -10.01
CA GLY A 401 19.64 -20.01 -10.94
C GLY A 401 19.66 -21.39 -10.26
N ASN A 402 19.60 -21.45 -8.93
CA ASN A 402 19.41 -22.72 -8.21
C ASN A 402 17.91 -23.01 -8.07
N TYR A 403 17.32 -23.42 -9.19
CA TYR A 403 15.88 -23.66 -9.29
C TYR A 403 15.43 -24.91 -8.52
N GLU A 404 16.25 -25.97 -8.43
CA GLU A 404 15.85 -27.17 -7.69
C GLU A 404 15.57 -26.88 -6.20
N PHE A 405 16.52 -26.22 -5.54
CA PHE A 405 16.32 -25.84 -4.13
C PHE A 405 15.28 -24.72 -4.01
N GLY A 406 15.31 -23.75 -4.92
CA GLY A 406 14.40 -22.61 -4.90
C GLY A 406 12.94 -23.04 -5.00
N ILE A 407 12.60 -23.84 -6.02
CA ILE A 407 11.24 -24.31 -6.26
C ILE A 407 10.77 -25.26 -5.16
N SER A 408 11.62 -26.16 -4.64
CA SER A 408 11.18 -27.05 -3.53
C SER A 408 10.77 -26.26 -2.28
N ARG A 409 11.44 -25.13 -2.02
CA ARG A 409 11.05 -24.21 -0.94
C ARG A 409 9.73 -23.51 -1.24
N ILE A 410 9.48 -23.11 -2.48
CA ILE A 410 8.19 -22.54 -2.89
C ILE A 410 7.05 -23.56 -2.74
N VAL A 411 7.27 -24.83 -3.11
CA VAL A 411 6.25 -25.88 -2.93
C VAL A 411 5.93 -26.06 -1.45
N ARG A 412 6.95 -26.20 -0.58
CA ARG A 412 6.77 -26.33 0.88
C ARG A 412 6.12 -25.10 1.52
N ALA A 413 6.37 -23.91 0.98
CA ALA A 413 5.74 -22.68 1.44
C ALA A 413 4.21 -22.72 1.32
N LEU A 414 3.69 -23.36 0.27
CA LEU A 414 2.27 -23.45 -0.01
C LEU A 414 1.60 -24.72 0.53
N GLU A 415 2.31 -25.60 1.26
CA GLU A 415 1.70 -26.80 1.84
C GLU A 415 1.04 -26.51 3.21
N PRO A 416 -0.25 -26.82 3.43
CA PRO A 416 -1.24 -27.31 2.45
C PRO A 416 -1.85 -26.16 1.60
N CYS A 417 -2.03 -26.41 0.29
CA CYS A 417 -2.44 -25.39 -0.69
C CYS A 417 -3.78 -24.74 -0.37
N GLU A 418 -4.73 -25.51 0.17
CA GLU A 418 -6.07 -25.06 0.55
C GLU A 418 -6.07 -23.88 1.52
N LYS A 419 -5.05 -23.79 2.39
CA LYS A 419 -4.98 -22.76 3.44
C LYS A 419 -4.03 -21.62 3.12
N LYS A 420 -2.97 -21.90 2.34
CA LYS A 420 -1.86 -20.96 2.14
C LYS A 420 -1.86 -20.29 0.76
N LEU A 421 -2.67 -20.78 -0.18
CA LEU A 421 -2.80 -20.18 -1.50
C LEU A 421 -3.59 -18.87 -1.42
N GLY A 422 -2.99 -17.78 -1.87
CA GLY A 422 -3.59 -16.45 -1.93
C GLY A 422 -2.97 -15.65 -3.08
N VAL A 423 -3.51 -14.45 -3.33
CA VAL A 423 -3.06 -13.59 -4.45
C VAL A 423 -1.57 -13.28 -4.35
N ASP A 424 -1.10 -12.92 -3.15
CA ASP A 424 0.28 -12.53 -2.93
C ASP A 424 1.23 -13.75 -2.98
N THR A 425 0.87 -14.89 -2.37
CA THR A 425 1.71 -16.10 -2.41
C THR A 425 1.82 -16.65 -3.84
N TRP A 426 0.71 -16.68 -4.58
CA TRP A 426 0.71 -17.07 -5.98
C TRP A 426 1.52 -16.12 -6.87
N PHE A 427 1.47 -14.81 -6.60
CA PHE A 427 2.23 -13.82 -7.36
C PHE A 427 3.74 -14.10 -7.36
N TYR A 428 4.30 -14.54 -6.23
CA TYR A 428 5.72 -14.91 -6.15
C TYR A 428 5.99 -16.27 -6.77
N SER A 429 5.16 -17.27 -6.48
CA SER A 429 5.32 -18.63 -7.01
C SER A 429 5.29 -18.65 -8.54
N LYS A 430 4.30 -17.97 -9.17
CA LYS A 430 4.16 -17.95 -10.63
C LYS A 430 5.36 -17.32 -11.33
N ARG A 431 5.98 -16.31 -10.73
CA ARG A 431 7.15 -15.62 -11.29
C ARG A 431 8.40 -16.49 -11.24
N CYS A 432 8.60 -17.21 -10.13
CA CYS A 432 9.72 -18.14 -9.99
C CYS A 432 9.59 -19.31 -10.98
N MET A 433 8.38 -19.86 -11.12
CA MET A 433 8.12 -20.91 -12.11
C MET A 433 8.29 -20.39 -13.55
N ALA A 434 7.75 -19.22 -13.88
CA ALA A 434 7.93 -18.64 -15.22
C ALA A 434 9.42 -18.41 -15.56
N SER A 435 10.21 -17.92 -14.59
CA SER A 435 11.65 -17.75 -14.78
C SER A 435 12.40 -19.08 -14.93
N MET A 436 11.99 -20.11 -14.19
CA MET A 436 12.51 -21.46 -14.37
C MET A 436 12.25 -21.95 -15.79
N LEU A 437 10.99 -21.91 -16.25
CA LEU A 437 10.59 -22.35 -17.58
C LEU A 437 11.33 -21.59 -18.69
N GLU A 438 11.53 -20.28 -18.55
CA GLU A 438 12.32 -19.49 -19.50
C GLU A 438 13.77 -19.96 -19.60
N ASN A 439 14.40 -20.30 -18.46
CA ASN A 439 15.79 -20.76 -18.47
C ASN A 439 15.94 -22.19 -18.98
N ILE A 440 14.95 -23.06 -18.77
CA ILE A 440 14.91 -24.39 -19.41
C ILE A 440 14.76 -24.21 -20.93
N ALA A 441 13.81 -23.37 -21.36
CA ALA A 441 13.56 -23.12 -22.78
C ALA A 441 14.76 -22.48 -23.51
N ARG A 442 15.59 -21.70 -22.81
CA ARG A 442 16.85 -21.16 -23.33
C ARG A 442 18.03 -22.14 -23.23
N CYS A 443 17.81 -23.36 -22.74
CA CYS A 443 18.84 -24.35 -22.47
C CYS A 443 19.98 -23.83 -21.56
N VAL A 444 19.64 -22.93 -20.64
CA VAL A 444 20.58 -22.39 -19.65
C VAL A 444 20.71 -23.32 -18.44
N ILE A 445 19.66 -24.08 -18.15
CA ILE A 445 19.58 -25.03 -17.04
C ILE A 445 19.00 -26.36 -17.52
N GLU A 446 19.41 -27.43 -16.86
CA GLU A 446 18.84 -28.77 -16.98
C GLU A 446 18.38 -29.20 -15.59
N LEU A 447 17.14 -29.70 -15.48
CA LEU A 447 16.55 -30.12 -14.21
C LEU A 447 16.23 -31.61 -14.27
N ARG A 448 16.24 -32.27 -13.11
CA ARG A 448 15.85 -33.68 -12.99
C ARG A 448 14.36 -33.87 -13.27
N ASP A 449 14.01 -34.98 -13.92
CA ASP A 449 12.62 -35.34 -14.24
C ASP A 449 11.70 -35.35 -13.01
N GLU A 450 12.22 -35.83 -11.87
CA GLU A 450 11.51 -35.82 -10.58
C GLU A 450 11.03 -34.41 -10.21
N MET A 451 11.90 -33.39 -10.38
CA MET A 451 11.57 -32.00 -10.07
C MET A 451 10.51 -31.43 -11.02
N LEU A 452 10.53 -31.83 -12.30
CA LEU A 452 9.54 -31.40 -13.28
C LEU A 452 8.16 -32.01 -12.97
N LEU A 453 8.12 -33.27 -12.55
CA LEU A 453 6.90 -33.94 -12.08
C LEU A 453 6.34 -33.29 -10.80
N ASP A 454 7.20 -32.97 -9.83
CA ASP A 454 6.79 -32.25 -8.62
C ASP A 454 6.19 -30.88 -8.96
N CYS A 455 6.75 -30.18 -9.95
CA CYS A 455 6.21 -28.91 -10.45
C CYS A 455 4.82 -29.08 -11.08
N LEU A 456 4.58 -30.16 -11.83
CA LEU A 456 3.27 -30.46 -12.41
C LEU A 456 2.23 -30.71 -11.30
N HIS A 457 2.55 -31.54 -10.31
CA HIS A 457 1.67 -31.82 -9.16
C HIS A 457 1.37 -30.57 -8.33
N PHE A 458 2.37 -29.70 -8.15
CA PHE A 458 2.18 -28.41 -7.50
C PHE A 458 1.20 -27.53 -8.28
N LEU A 459 1.39 -27.39 -9.61
CA LEU A 459 0.50 -26.58 -10.46
C LEU A 459 -0.93 -27.14 -10.52
N GLU A 460 -1.10 -28.45 -10.51
CA GLU A 460 -2.41 -29.12 -10.39
C GLU A 460 -3.09 -28.77 -9.06
N SER A 461 -2.35 -28.81 -7.97
CA SER A 461 -2.86 -28.44 -6.64
C SER A 461 -3.28 -26.97 -6.57
N CYS A 462 -2.52 -26.07 -7.21
CA CYS A 462 -2.88 -24.65 -7.34
C CYS A 462 -4.09 -24.44 -8.25
N GLU A 463 -4.25 -25.22 -9.32
CA GLU A 463 -5.42 -25.16 -10.21
C GLU A 463 -6.71 -25.55 -9.47
N MET A 464 -6.65 -26.63 -8.69
CA MET A 464 -7.82 -27.13 -7.96
C MET A 464 -8.31 -26.15 -6.90
N ASN A 465 -7.38 -25.52 -6.16
CA ASN A 465 -7.69 -24.62 -5.05
C ASN A 465 -7.81 -23.14 -5.46
N GLY A 466 -7.35 -22.77 -6.66
CA GLY A 466 -7.23 -21.38 -7.12
C GLY A 466 -8.42 -20.86 -7.95
N ARG A 467 -9.56 -21.55 -7.99
CA ARG A 467 -10.69 -21.20 -8.86
C ARG A 467 -11.39 -19.90 -8.46
N GLU A 468 -11.47 -19.64 -7.16
CA GLU A 468 -12.14 -18.45 -6.60
C GLU A 468 -11.19 -17.28 -6.34
N ILE A 469 -9.89 -17.46 -6.57
CA ILE A 469 -8.86 -16.46 -6.29
C ILE A 469 -8.55 -15.67 -7.57
N VAL A 470 -8.96 -14.41 -7.63
CA VAL A 470 -8.70 -13.49 -8.75
C VAL A 470 -7.29 -12.91 -8.63
N THR A 471 -6.49 -12.98 -9.70
CA THR A 471 -5.06 -12.60 -9.70
C THR A 471 -4.78 -11.21 -10.24
N ASP A 472 -5.72 -10.59 -10.94
CA ASP A 472 -5.48 -9.26 -11.49
C ASP A 472 -5.34 -8.21 -10.38
N ALA A 473 -4.22 -7.49 -10.45
CA ALA A 473 -3.98 -6.28 -9.66
C ALA A 473 -4.96 -5.15 -10.01
N GLN A 474 -5.73 -5.29 -11.10
CA GLN A 474 -6.95 -4.55 -11.38
C GLN A 474 -8.11 -5.20 -10.62
N MET A 475 -8.09 -5.12 -9.30
CA MET A 475 -9.15 -5.69 -8.47
C MET A 475 -10.54 -5.14 -8.80
N LEU A 476 -10.68 -4.10 -9.64
CA LEU A 476 -11.96 -3.51 -10.08
C LEU A 476 -11.91 -2.80 -11.46
N GLY A 477 -11.10 -3.28 -12.40
CA GLY A 477 -10.92 -2.57 -13.68
C GLY A 477 -10.67 -3.47 -14.88
N ALA A 478 -11.42 -4.57 -15.02
CA ALA A 478 -11.41 -5.30 -16.28
C ALA A 478 -11.93 -4.37 -17.39
N ARG A 479 -11.15 -4.19 -18.45
CA ARG A 479 -11.68 -3.63 -19.70
C ARG A 479 -12.89 -4.48 -20.10
N ALA A 480 -13.99 -3.84 -20.47
CA ALA A 480 -15.21 -4.54 -20.88
C ALA A 480 -14.89 -5.60 -21.95
N GLY A 481 -14.96 -6.89 -21.59
CA GLY A 481 -14.70 -8.03 -22.47
C GLY A 481 -13.57 -8.98 -22.08
N GLU A 482 -12.72 -8.66 -21.10
CA GLU A 482 -11.69 -9.60 -20.62
C GLU A 482 -12.20 -10.48 -19.46
N LEU A 483 -12.04 -11.81 -19.59
CA LEU A 483 -12.38 -12.77 -18.54
C LEU A 483 -11.46 -12.54 -17.33
N PRO A 484 -12.00 -12.50 -16.09
CA PRO A 484 -11.20 -12.31 -14.89
C PRO A 484 -10.15 -13.41 -14.77
N ARG A 485 -8.88 -13.03 -14.66
CA ARG A 485 -7.79 -13.99 -14.47
C ARG A 485 -7.83 -14.53 -13.05
N THR A 486 -7.88 -15.84 -12.93
CA THR A 486 -7.81 -16.54 -11.65
C THR A 486 -6.49 -17.29 -11.51
N VAL A 487 -6.13 -17.64 -10.28
CA VAL A 487 -4.97 -18.50 -10.00
C VAL A 487 -5.09 -19.81 -10.81
N ALA A 488 -6.29 -20.39 -10.89
CA ALA A 488 -6.53 -21.59 -11.68
C ALA A 488 -6.33 -21.40 -13.19
N HIS A 489 -6.59 -20.22 -13.73
CA HIS A 489 -6.30 -19.93 -15.14
C HIS A 489 -4.79 -19.83 -15.40
N GLU A 490 -4.07 -19.08 -14.56
CA GLU A 490 -2.62 -18.90 -14.69
C GLU A 490 -1.85 -20.21 -14.42
N ALA A 491 -2.29 -21.02 -13.45
CA ALA A 491 -1.68 -22.31 -13.14
C ALA A 491 -1.80 -23.29 -14.31
N ARG A 492 -2.97 -23.37 -14.95
CA ARG A 492 -3.16 -24.18 -16.17
C ARG A 492 -2.24 -23.76 -17.31
N LEU A 493 -2.04 -22.46 -17.47
CA LEU A 493 -1.17 -21.93 -18.51
C LEU A 493 0.29 -22.30 -18.27
N LEU A 494 0.78 -22.15 -17.03
CA LEU A 494 2.13 -22.60 -16.65
C LEU A 494 2.29 -24.12 -16.81
N ARG A 495 1.25 -24.89 -16.47
CA ARG A 495 1.27 -26.36 -16.63
C ARG A 495 1.37 -26.75 -18.10
N ALA A 496 0.60 -26.10 -18.97
CA ALA A 496 0.66 -26.34 -20.41
C ALA A 496 2.06 -26.01 -20.98
N LEU A 497 2.67 -24.90 -20.54
CA LEU A 497 4.03 -24.54 -20.95
C LEU A 497 5.08 -25.55 -20.47
N LEU A 498 4.95 -26.04 -19.24
CA LEU A 498 5.85 -27.06 -18.69
C LEU A 498 5.76 -28.37 -19.48
N LEU A 499 4.54 -28.82 -19.82
CA LEU A 499 4.34 -30.01 -20.65
C LEU A 499 4.98 -29.85 -22.04
N GLN A 500 4.84 -28.69 -22.67
CA GLN A 500 5.48 -28.40 -23.96
C GLN A 500 7.01 -28.40 -23.93
N ILE A 501 7.62 -28.17 -22.76
CA ILE A 501 9.07 -28.20 -22.58
C ILE A 501 9.56 -29.64 -22.30
N MET A 502 8.68 -30.49 -21.78
CA MET A 502 8.97 -31.90 -21.51
C MET A 502 8.77 -32.81 -22.73
N ASP A 503 7.91 -32.40 -23.67
CA ASP A 503 7.73 -33.02 -25.00
C ASP A 503 8.94 -32.74 -25.91
#